data_AF-R8AX02-F1
#
_entry.id   AF-R8AX02-F1
#
_cell.length_a   1.000
_cell.length_b   1.000
_cell.length_c   1.000
_cell.angle_alpha   90.00
_cell.angle_beta   90.00
_cell.angle_gamma   90.00
#
_symmetry.space_group_name_H-M   'P 1'
#
loop_
_entity.id
_entity.type
_entity.pdbx_description
1 polymer ?
#
loop_
_entity_poly.entity_id
_entity_poly.type
_entity_poly.pdbx_seq_one_letter_code
_entity_poly.pdbx_strand_id
1 'polypeptide(L)'
;MNEASKALIIWLSILALAIANGLFREAVLLPAFGIPAAFVLSGLLLSALIIGVAWVSLPWLRLSGPGQFWLVGFGWLALTLAFEFSFGLAQGKSWPVMLEAYTFKDGNLWPLVLAVTACAPFIAAKIRRKA
;
A
#
# COMPACT_ATOMS: atom_id res chain seq x y z
N MET A 1 -14.99 19.07 3.31
CA MET A 1 -14.73 17.62 3.11
C MET A 1 -14.36 17.00 4.45
N ASN A 2 -15.08 15.93 4.85
CA ASN A 2 -14.81 15.23 6.11
C ASN A 2 -13.51 14.40 6.01
N GLU A 3 -13.04 13.87 7.14
CA GLU A 3 -11.80 13.07 7.22
C GLU A 3 -11.87 11.82 6.34
N ALA A 4 -13.03 11.15 6.27
CA ALA A 4 -13.23 9.94 5.49
C ALA A 4 -13.04 10.17 3.98
N SER A 5 -13.63 11.23 3.42
CA SER A 5 -13.45 11.58 2.01
C SER A 5 -12.00 11.96 1.68
N LYS A 6 -11.29 12.63 2.59
CA LYS A 6 -9.84 12.90 2.42
C LYS A 6 -9.04 11.61 2.41
N ALA A 7 -9.31 10.72 3.36
CA ALA A 7 -8.66 9.41 3.44
C ALA A 7 -8.89 8.59 2.18
N LEU A 8 -10.10 8.63 1.60
CA LEU A 8 -10.42 7.97 0.34
C LEU A 8 -9.62 8.54 -0.83
N ILE A 9 -9.52 9.87 -0.97
CA ILE A 9 -8.74 10.51 -2.03
C ILE A 9 -7.26 10.13 -1.95
N ILE A 10 -6.72 10.06 -0.73
CA ILE A 10 -5.33 9.65 -0.52
C ILE A 10 -5.16 8.17 -0.86
N TRP A 11 -6.12 7.32 -0.48
CA TRP A 11 -6.10 5.92 -0.87
C TRP A 11 -6.12 5.74 -2.39
N LEU A 12 -6.95 6.49 -3.11
CA LEU A 12 -6.96 6.48 -4.59
C LEU A 12 -5.59 6.89 -5.17
N SER A 13 -4.90 7.82 -4.52
CA SER A 13 -3.55 8.23 -4.91
C SER A 13 -2.53 7.09 -4.65
N ILE A 14 -2.65 6.41 -3.50
CA ILE A 14 -1.85 5.21 -3.18
C ILE A 14 -2.11 4.09 -4.20
N LEU A 15 -3.38 3.87 -4.57
CA LEU A 15 -3.76 2.87 -5.57
C LEU A 15 -3.11 3.17 -6.94
N ALA A 16 -3.16 4.41 -7.39
CA ALA A 16 -2.51 4.83 -8.64
C ALA A 16 -0.99 4.57 -8.60
N LEU A 17 -0.33 4.89 -7.48
CA LEU A 17 1.09 4.60 -7.28
C LEU A 17 1.38 3.09 -7.24
N ALA A 18 0.51 2.29 -6.63
CA ALA A 18 0.65 0.84 -6.59
C ALA A 18 0.59 0.22 -7.99
N ILE A 19 -0.34 0.68 -8.82
CA ILE A 19 -0.45 0.26 -10.23
C ILE A 19 0.82 0.68 -10.99
N ALA A 20 1.24 1.93 -10.88
CA ALA A 20 2.46 2.42 -11.54
C ALA A 20 3.71 1.64 -11.11
N ASN A 21 3.84 1.33 -9.82
CA ASN A 21 4.93 0.53 -9.28
C ASN A 21 4.88 -0.93 -9.78
N GLY A 22 3.69 -1.51 -9.91
CA GLY A 22 3.51 -2.82 -10.54
C GLY A 22 3.98 -2.82 -12.00
N LEU A 23 3.55 -1.83 -12.79
CA LEU A 23 4.01 -1.66 -14.17
C LEU A 23 5.53 -1.47 -14.26
N PHE A 24 6.11 -0.65 -13.38
CA PHE A 24 7.55 -0.45 -13.31
C PHE A 24 8.31 -1.74 -12.95
N ARG A 25 7.76 -2.55 -12.03
CA ARG A 25 8.32 -3.85 -11.70
C ARG A 25 8.38 -4.77 -12.92
N GLU A 26 7.26 -4.88 -13.64
CA GLU A 26 7.17 -5.78 -14.81
C GLU A 26 8.03 -5.29 -15.98
N ALA A 27 8.02 -3.98 -16.27
CA ALA A 27 8.68 -3.42 -17.45
C ALA A 27 10.19 -3.18 -17.25
N VAL A 28 10.64 -2.92 -16.02
CA VAL A 28 12.03 -2.48 -15.76
C VAL A 28 12.74 -3.41 -14.79
N LEU A 29 12.17 -3.67 -13.61
CA LEU A 29 12.88 -4.42 -12.57
C LEU A 29 13.04 -5.90 -12.91
N LEU A 30 11.99 -6.53 -13.46
CA LEU A 30 12.04 -7.93 -13.84
C LEU A 30 13.08 -8.21 -14.93
N PRO A 31 13.10 -7.48 -16.07
CA PRO A 31 14.14 -7.67 -17.07
C PRO A 31 15.57 -7.39 -16.57
N ALA A 32 15.74 -6.42 -15.66
CA ALA A 32 17.06 -6.00 -15.20
C ALA A 32 17.64 -6.89 -14.09
N PHE A 33 16.81 -7.41 -13.18
CA PHE A 33 17.27 -8.08 -11.95
C PHE A 33 16.70 -9.48 -11.72
N GLY A 34 15.76 -9.94 -12.56
CA GLY A 34 15.06 -11.21 -12.36
C GLY A 34 14.07 -11.18 -11.19
N ILE A 35 13.41 -12.32 -10.95
CA ILE A 35 12.20 -12.39 -10.10
C ILE A 35 12.45 -11.96 -8.64
N PRO A 36 13.33 -12.61 -7.85
CA PRO A 36 13.33 -12.33 -6.41
C PRO A 36 13.72 -10.88 -6.09
N ALA A 37 14.72 -10.36 -6.82
CA ALA A 37 15.19 -8.99 -6.65
C ALA A 37 14.13 -7.96 -7.09
N ALA A 38 13.45 -8.18 -8.24
CA ALA A 38 12.43 -7.26 -8.71
C ALA A 38 11.25 -7.12 -7.75
N PHE A 39 10.78 -8.24 -7.17
CA PHE A 39 9.67 -8.22 -6.21
C PHE A 39 10.06 -7.55 -4.89
N VAL A 40 11.27 -7.81 -4.38
CA VAL A 40 11.79 -7.15 -3.18
C VAL A 40 11.94 -5.64 -3.39
N LEU A 41 12.63 -5.23 -4.47
CA LEU A 41 12.86 -3.81 -4.77
C LEU A 41 11.54 -3.06 -4.97
N SER A 42 10.61 -3.65 -5.71
CA SER A 42 9.27 -3.08 -5.95
C SER A 42 8.45 -2.98 -4.66
N GLY A 43 8.49 -3.99 -3.79
CA GLY A 43 7.78 -3.98 -2.51
C GLY A 43 8.31 -2.93 -1.55
N LEU A 44 9.63 -2.78 -1.47
CA LEU A 44 10.28 -1.73 -0.66
C LEU A 44 9.97 -0.33 -1.22
N LEU A 45 10.05 -0.15 -2.53
CA LEU A 45 9.73 1.11 -3.20
C LEU A 45 8.28 1.52 -2.91
N LEU A 46 7.31 0.62 -3.10
CA LEU A 46 5.91 0.90 -2.82
C LEU A 46 5.68 1.23 -1.35
N SER A 47 6.31 0.49 -0.43
CA SER A 47 6.22 0.75 1.00
C SER A 47 6.71 2.16 1.36
N ALA A 48 7.84 2.58 0.78
CA ALA A 48 8.37 3.94 0.96
C ALA A 48 7.43 5.00 0.39
N LEU A 49 6.86 4.77 -0.80
CA LEU A 49 5.88 5.67 -1.43
C LEU A 49 4.63 5.84 -0.56
N ILE A 50 4.08 4.74 -0.01
CA ILE A 50 2.91 4.78 0.86
C ILE A 50 3.18 5.61 2.11
N ILE A 51 4.32 5.39 2.77
CA ILE A 51 4.73 6.18 3.94
C ILE A 51 4.92 7.65 3.54
N GLY A 52 5.55 7.93 2.40
CA GLY A 52 5.75 9.28 1.88
C GLY A 52 4.43 10.01 1.64
N VAL A 53 3.45 9.36 0.98
CA VAL A 53 2.11 9.92 0.76
C VAL A 53 1.39 10.17 2.08
N ALA A 54 1.42 9.21 3.01
CA ALA A 54 0.84 9.38 4.34
C ALA A 54 1.48 10.56 5.08
N TRP A 55 2.81 10.71 4.98
CA TRP A 55 3.56 11.80 5.59
C TRP A 55 3.22 13.16 5.00
N VAL A 56 3.16 13.30 3.66
CA VAL A 56 2.81 14.58 3.01
C VAL A 56 1.35 14.96 3.30
N SER A 57 0.44 13.99 3.29
CA SER A 57 -1.00 14.23 3.43
C SER A 57 -1.48 14.39 4.88
N LEU A 58 -0.67 14.02 5.88
CA LEU A 58 -1.07 14.07 7.29
C LEU A 58 -1.60 15.44 7.77
N PRO A 59 -0.97 16.58 7.44
CA PRO A 59 -1.46 17.90 7.85
C PRO A 59 -2.82 18.24 7.23
N TRP A 60 -3.10 17.71 6.03
CA TRP A 60 -4.38 17.90 5.36
C TRP A 60 -5.48 17.04 5.99
N LEU A 61 -5.12 15.84 6.45
CA LEU A 61 -6.04 14.93 7.14
C LEU A 61 -6.57 15.52 8.46
N ARG A 62 -5.72 16.28 9.18
CA ARG A 62 -6.04 16.93 10.47
C ARG A 62 -6.57 15.96 11.53
N LEU A 63 -5.92 14.81 11.66
CA LEU A 63 -6.30 13.82 12.67
C LEU A 63 -6.01 14.34 14.08
N SER A 64 -6.98 14.15 14.96
CA SER A 64 -7.07 14.65 16.33
C SER A 64 -6.55 13.67 17.38
N GLY A 65 -6.22 12.42 17.02
CA GLY A 65 -5.69 11.46 18.00
C GLY A 65 -5.16 10.12 17.46
N PRO A 66 -4.50 9.32 18.32
CA PRO A 66 -3.87 8.05 17.93
C PRO A 66 -4.82 7.03 17.31
N GLY A 67 -6.06 6.97 17.80
CA GLY A 67 -7.09 6.05 17.27
C GLY A 67 -7.48 6.35 15.82
N GLN A 68 -7.46 7.62 15.41
CA GLN A 68 -7.78 8.00 14.03
C GLN A 68 -6.68 7.59 13.02
N PHE A 69 -5.41 7.56 13.43
CA PHE A 69 -4.33 7.04 12.57
C PHE A 69 -4.57 5.57 12.22
N TRP A 70 -4.93 4.77 13.23
CA TRP A 70 -5.25 3.36 13.03
C TRP A 70 -6.52 3.18 12.22
N LEU A 71 -7.58 3.96 12.50
CA LEU A 71 -8.82 3.89 11.73
C LEU A 71 -8.59 4.16 10.23
N VAL A 72 -7.82 5.19 9.90
CA VAL A 72 -7.47 5.51 8.51
C VAL A 72 -6.61 4.40 7.90
N GLY A 73 -5.59 3.92 8.61
CA GLY A 73 -4.70 2.87 8.12
C GLY A 73 -5.42 1.55 7.87
N PHE A 74 -6.24 1.08 8.81
CA PHE A 74 -7.06 -0.11 8.62
C PHE A 74 -8.14 0.10 7.55
N GLY A 75 -8.68 1.32 7.41
CA GLY A 75 -9.56 1.67 6.31
C GLY A 75 -8.88 1.51 4.94
N TRP A 76 -7.65 2.01 4.80
CA TRP A 76 -6.85 1.82 3.59
C TRP A 76 -6.52 0.36 3.32
N LEU A 77 -6.17 -0.40 4.35
CA LEU A 77 -5.94 -1.84 4.22
C LEU A 77 -7.20 -2.55 3.71
N ALA A 78 -8.36 -2.29 4.34
CA ALA A 78 -9.63 -2.89 3.95
C ALA A 78 -10.01 -2.56 2.50
N LEU A 79 -9.85 -1.30 2.09
CA LEU A 79 -10.08 -0.89 0.69
C LEU A 79 -9.11 -1.57 -0.27
N THR A 80 -7.84 -1.73 0.11
CA THR A 80 -6.81 -2.40 -0.71
C THR A 80 -7.15 -3.87 -0.92
N LEU A 81 -7.50 -4.58 0.15
CA LEU A 81 -7.93 -5.99 0.07
C LEU A 81 -9.22 -6.13 -0.73
N ALA A 82 -10.22 -5.27 -0.47
CA ALA A 82 -11.48 -5.30 -1.21
C ALA A 82 -11.25 -5.06 -2.71
N PHE A 83 -10.40 -4.11 -3.08
CA PHE A 83 -10.01 -3.87 -4.47
C PHE A 83 -9.29 -5.08 -5.06
N GLU A 84 -8.29 -5.62 -4.38
CA GLU A 84 -7.48 -6.74 -4.85
C GLU A 84 -8.35 -7.98 -5.13
N PHE A 85 -9.17 -8.40 -4.16
CA PHE A 85 -10.03 -9.56 -4.32
C PHE A 85 -11.12 -9.33 -5.37
N SER A 86 -11.74 -8.15 -5.40
CA SER A 86 -12.76 -7.84 -6.42
C SER A 86 -12.17 -7.85 -7.83
N PHE A 87 -10.98 -7.26 -7.99
CA PHE A 87 -10.28 -7.23 -9.27
C PHE A 87 -9.75 -8.61 -9.67
N GLY A 88 -9.28 -9.42 -8.72
CA GLY A 88 -8.82 -10.79 -8.95
C GLY A 88 -9.96 -11.71 -9.38
N LEU A 89 -11.11 -11.63 -8.70
CA LEU A 89 -12.32 -12.38 -9.06
C LEU A 89 -12.86 -11.94 -10.43
N ALA A 90 -12.84 -10.65 -10.75
CA ALA A 90 -13.24 -10.14 -12.06
C ALA A 90 -12.33 -10.63 -13.21
N GLN A 91 -11.07 -10.97 -12.91
CA GLN A 91 -10.14 -11.63 -13.84
C GLN A 91 -10.31 -13.16 -13.90
N GLY A 92 -11.25 -13.73 -13.14
CA GLY A 92 -11.45 -15.18 -13.06
C GLY A 92 -10.38 -15.92 -12.25
N LYS A 93 -9.60 -15.22 -11.41
CA LYS A 93 -8.61 -15.87 -10.54
C LYS A 93 -9.31 -16.63 -9.41
N SER A 94 -8.84 -17.84 -9.13
CA SER A 94 -9.31 -18.64 -7.99
C SER A 94 -8.74 -18.13 -6.67
N TRP A 95 -9.41 -18.43 -5.56
CA TRP A 95 -8.93 -18.08 -4.21
C TRP A 95 -7.50 -18.55 -3.93
N PRO A 96 -7.10 -19.81 -4.23
CA PRO A 96 -5.72 -20.24 -4.01
C PRO A 96 -4.69 -19.37 -4.73
N VAL A 97 -4.96 -19.00 -5.99
CA VAL A 97 -4.06 -18.15 -6.79
C VAL A 97 -3.93 -16.75 -6.20
N MET A 98 -5.02 -16.16 -5.70
CA MET A 98 -4.94 -14.86 -5.03
C MET A 98 -4.17 -14.94 -3.70
N LEU A 99 -4.33 -16.03 -2.96
CA LEU A 99 -3.66 -16.24 -1.68
C LEU A 99 -2.17 -16.56 -1.81
N GLU A 100 -1.69 -16.99 -2.98
CA GLU A 100 -0.25 -17.19 -3.23
C GLU A 100 0.57 -15.92 -2.99
N ALA A 101 -0.01 -14.74 -3.30
CA ALA A 101 0.63 -13.45 -3.03
C ALA A 101 0.96 -13.24 -1.54
N TYR A 102 0.33 -13.99 -0.64
CA TYR A 102 0.45 -13.84 0.81
C TYR A 102 1.51 -14.75 1.43
N THR A 103 2.20 -15.56 0.63
CA THR A 103 3.12 -16.61 1.11
C THR A 103 4.58 -16.18 1.22
N PHE A 104 4.92 -14.92 0.90
CA PHE A 104 6.29 -14.41 0.80
C PHE A 104 7.21 -15.15 -0.19
N LYS A 105 6.65 -16.05 -1.00
CA LYS A 105 7.39 -16.84 -1.98
C LYS A 105 8.01 -15.94 -3.05
N ASP A 106 9.18 -16.34 -3.53
CA ASP A 106 9.92 -15.67 -4.61
C ASP A 106 10.21 -14.18 -4.35
N GLY A 107 10.36 -13.79 -3.08
CA GLY A 107 10.63 -12.41 -2.67
C GLY A 107 9.40 -11.50 -2.71
N ASN A 108 8.20 -12.06 -2.84
CA ASN A 108 6.97 -11.28 -2.86
C ASN A 108 6.67 -10.66 -1.49
N LEU A 109 6.99 -9.37 -1.33
CA LEU A 109 6.78 -8.62 -0.09
C LEU A 109 5.35 -8.09 0.07
N TRP A 110 4.36 -8.61 -0.65
CA TRP A 110 2.99 -8.10 -0.60
C TRP A 110 2.40 -8.02 0.82
N PRO A 111 2.53 -9.03 1.71
CA PRO A 111 2.02 -8.89 3.08
C PRO A 111 2.71 -7.78 3.87
N LEU A 112 4.00 -7.52 3.61
CA LEU A 112 4.70 -6.39 4.21
C LEU A 112 4.12 -5.06 3.73
N VAL A 113 3.83 -4.92 2.43
CA VAL A 113 3.21 -3.72 1.87
C VAL A 113 1.83 -3.47 2.51
N LEU A 114 1.03 -4.52 2.74
CA LEU A 114 -0.25 -4.43 3.43
C LEU A 114 -0.09 -3.98 4.90
N ALA A 115 0.90 -4.53 5.60
CA ALA A 115 1.22 -4.12 6.97
C ALA A 115 1.69 -2.65 7.03
N VAL A 116 2.51 -2.22 6.07
CA VAL A 116 2.94 -0.83 5.92
C VAL A 116 1.74 0.07 5.63
N THR A 117 0.81 -0.33 4.76
CA THR A 117 -0.41 0.42 4.46
C THR A 117 -1.23 0.69 5.72
N ALA A 118 -1.42 -0.32 6.57
CA ALA A 118 -2.12 -0.19 7.83
C ALA A 118 -1.39 0.72 8.83
N CYS A 119 -0.05 0.65 8.87
CA CYS A 119 0.77 1.42 9.81
C CYS A 119 1.14 2.82 9.32
N ALA A 120 0.96 3.13 8.03
CA ALA A 120 1.53 4.33 7.39
C ALA A 120 1.09 5.65 8.05
N PRO A 121 -0.19 5.89 8.40
CA PRO A 121 -0.58 7.13 9.08
C PRO A 121 0.10 7.29 10.44
N PHE A 122 0.27 6.19 11.18
CA PHE A 122 0.93 6.19 12.49
C PHE A 122 2.44 6.46 12.35
N ILE A 123 3.10 5.78 11.41
CA ILE A 123 4.52 5.97 11.10
C ILE A 123 4.77 7.42 10.68
N ALA A 124 3.95 7.94 9.75
CA ALA A 124 4.00 9.33 9.30
C ALA A 124 3.88 10.33 10.46
N ALA A 125 2.93 10.12 11.37
CA ALA A 125 2.73 10.95 12.56
C ALA A 125 3.93 10.89 13.51
N LYS A 126 4.58 9.72 13.66
CA LYS A 126 5.76 9.56 14.50
C LYS A 126 7.00 10.25 13.89
N ILE A 127 7.15 10.18 12.57
CA ILE A 127 8.24 10.86 11.85
C ILE A 127 8.06 12.39 11.98
N ARG A 128 6.85 12.92 11.75
CA ARG A 128 6.59 14.36 11.87
C ARG A 128 6.76 14.93 13.28
N ARG A 129 6.54 14.15 14.33
CA ARG A 129 6.76 14.61 15.72
C ARG A 129 8.24 14.73 16.08
N LYS A 130 9.14 14.09 15.32
CA LYS A 130 10.58 14.14 15.54
C LYS A 130 11.30 15.18 14.67
N ALA A 131 10.64 15.69 13.64
CA ALA A 131 11.13 16.73 12.74
C ALA A 131 10.71 18.11 13.26
#